data_AF-A0A367M9C1-F1
#
_entry.id   AF-A0A367M9C1-F1
#
_cell.length_a   1.000
_cell.length_b   1.000
_cell.length_c   1.000
_cell.angle_alpha   90.00
_cell.angle_beta   90.00
_cell.angle_gamma   90.00
#
_symmetry.space_group_name_H-M   'P 1'
#
loop_
_entity.id
_entity.type
_entity.pdbx_description
1 polymer ?
#
loop_
_entity_poly.entity_id
_entity_poly.type
_entity_poly.pdbx_seq_one_letter_code
_entity_poly.pdbx_strand_id
1 'polypeptide(L)'
;EALALRHGRRVPLAIKIAPDMTDEETALVAAALVEAGMDAVIATNTTLGREGVEGLPHGDEAGGLSGAPVREKSTHTVKVLAGELGGRLPIIAAGGITEGAHAAEKIAAGASLVQIYSGFIYKGPALIREAVDAIAALPRRN
;
A
#
# COMPACT_ATOMS: atom_id res chain seq x y z
N GLU A 1 5.96 24.63 5.46
CA GLU A 1 6.25 25.65 4.42
C GLU A 1 7.62 26.33 4.56
N ALA A 2 8.10 26.66 5.77
CA ALA A 2 9.40 27.32 5.97
C ALA A 2 10.59 26.62 5.29
N LEU A 3 10.66 25.28 5.32
CA LEU A 3 11.70 24.52 4.64
C LEU A 3 11.65 24.66 3.11
N ALA A 4 10.44 24.70 2.53
CA ALA A 4 10.27 24.82 1.09
C ALA A 4 10.74 26.20 0.60
N LEU A 5 10.43 27.26 1.34
CA LEU A 5 10.92 28.61 1.08
C LEU A 5 12.46 28.68 1.18
N ARG A 6 13.04 28.08 2.22
CA ARG A 6 14.50 28.07 2.43
C ARG A 6 15.26 27.35 1.32
N HIS A 7 14.70 26.28 0.78
CA HIS A 7 15.39 25.41 -0.18
C HIS A 7 14.87 25.54 -1.62
N GLY A 8 13.91 26.44 -1.88
CA GLY A 8 13.30 26.63 -3.20
C GLY A 8 12.62 25.37 -3.76
N ARG A 9 12.25 24.40 -2.90
CA ARG A 9 11.72 23.09 -3.30
C ARG A 9 10.72 22.57 -2.27
N ARG A 10 9.52 22.24 -2.74
CA ARG A 10 8.55 21.47 -1.96
C ARG A 10 8.82 19.98 -2.13
N VAL A 11 8.91 19.24 -1.02
CA VAL A 11 9.02 17.77 -1.02
C VAL A 11 7.65 17.21 -0.61
N PRO A 12 7.00 16.39 -1.45
CA PRO A 12 5.74 15.76 -1.08
C PRO A 12 5.89 14.87 0.15
N LEU A 13 4.91 14.92 1.05
CA LEU A 13 4.87 14.12 2.27
C LEU A 13 3.80 13.03 2.18
N ALA A 14 4.23 11.79 2.35
CA ALA A 14 3.35 10.63 2.40
C ALA A 14 3.34 10.04 3.81
N ILE A 15 2.17 9.68 4.32
CA ILE A 15 2.02 8.94 5.58
C ILE A 15 1.81 7.47 5.29
N LYS A 16 2.55 6.59 5.98
CA LYS A 16 2.42 5.13 5.85
C LYS A 16 1.66 4.56 7.03
N ILE A 17 0.60 3.79 6.75
CA ILE A 17 -0.32 3.26 7.76
C ILE A 17 -0.19 1.73 7.88
N ALA A 18 -0.56 1.17 9.03
CA ALA A 18 -0.60 -0.28 9.24
C ALA A 18 -1.86 -0.91 8.60
N PRO A 19 -1.85 -2.21 8.27
CA PRO A 19 -3.04 -2.93 7.81
C PRO A 19 -3.96 -3.36 8.96
N ASP A 20 -3.50 -3.26 10.21
CA ASP A 20 -4.20 -3.76 11.40
C ASP A 20 -5.11 -2.68 11.99
N MET A 21 -6.10 -2.24 11.21
CA MET A 21 -7.09 -1.25 11.60
C MET A 21 -8.48 -1.69 11.12
N THR A 22 -9.53 -1.25 11.82
CA THR A 22 -10.89 -1.42 11.31
C THR A 22 -11.17 -0.47 10.14
N ASP A 23 -12.28 -0.69 9.44
CA ASP A 23 -12.71 0.20 8.35
C ASP A 23 -13.03 1.61 8.89
N GLU A 24 -13.62 1.70 10.09
CA GLU A 24 -13.91 2.97 10.76
C GLU A 24 -12.62 3.72 11.13
N GLU A 25 -11.62 3.02 11.67
CA GLU A 25 -10.30 3.61 11.96
C GLU A 25 -9.61 4.09 10.68
N THR A 26 -9.71 3.30 9.61
CA THR A 26 -9.17 3.67 8.29
C THR A 26 -9.85 4.92 7.73
N ALA A 27 -11.17 5.05 7.91
CA ALA A 27 -11.93 6.24 7.49
C ALA A 27 -11.54 7.48 8.30
N LEU A 28 -11.37 7.35 9.62
CA LEU A 28 -10.90 8.44 10.48
C LEU A 28 -9.51 8.92 10.05
N VAL A 29 -8.60 7.99 9.74
CA VAL A 29 -7.27 8.31 9.21
C VAL A 29 -7.37 9.04 7.87
N ALA A 30 -8.22 8.56 6.95
CA ALA A 30 -8.41 9.21 5.64
C ALA A 30 -8.87 10.68 5.80
N ALA A 31 -9.83 10.94 6.69
CA ALA A 31 -10.30 12.29 6.98
C ALA A 31 -9.18 13.18 7.55
N ALA A 32 -8.43 12.67 8.54
CA ALA A 32 -7.33 13.39 9.17
C ALA A 32 -6.20 13.74 8.19
N LEU A 33 -5.86 12.83 7.26
CA LEU A 33 -4.84 13.07 6.24
C LEU A 33 -5.21 14.20 5.28
N VAL A 34 -6.50 14.28 4.90
CA VAL A 34 -7.01 15.37 4.05
C VAL A 34 -7.00 16.69 4.82
N GLU A 35 -7.48 16.71 6.06
CA GLU A 35 -7.49 17.91 6.91
C GLU A 35 -6.07 18.45 7.14
N ALA A 36 -5.11 17.55 7.37
CA ALA A 36 -3.70 17.90 7.58
C ALA A 36 -2.96 18.32 6.29
N GLY A 37 -3.60 18.23 5.12
CA GLY A 37 -2.99 18.60 3.84
C GLY A 37 -1.82 17.70 3.42
N MET A 38 -1.90 16.40 3.71
CA MET A 38 -0.91 15.42 3.25
C MET A 38 -0.93 15.26 1.72
N ASP A 39 0.17 14.79 1.14
CA ASP A 39 0.29 14.62 -0.32
C ASP A 39 -0.07 13.22 -0.81
N ALA A 40 0.11 12.21 0.04
CA ALA A 40 -0.21 10.82 -0.28
C ALA A 40 -0.38 9.98 0.99
N VAL A 41 -0.98 8.80 0.81
CA VAL A 41 -1.00 7.74 1.83
C VAL A 41 -0.35 6.47 1.26
N ILE A 42 0.47 5.79 2.06
CA ILE A 42 1.04 4.49 1.73
C ILE A 42 0.30 3.42 2.53
N ALA A 43 -0.35 2.50 1.83
CA ALA A 43 -1.13 1.40 2.39
C ALA A 43 -0.57 0.06 1.89
N THR A 44 0.23 -0.70 2.65
CA THR A 44 0.39 -0.63 4.12
C THR A 44 1.82 -0.93 4.58
N ASN A 45 2.03 -0.81 5.89
CA ASN A 45 3.14 -1.41 6.62
C ASN A 45 2.93 -2.93 6.80
N THR A 46 3.80 -3.56 7.57
CA THR A 46 3.68 -4.96 8.02
C THR A 46 2.46 -5.18 8.94
N THR A 47 1.98 -6.41 9.05
CA THR A 47 0.92 -6.81 9.98
C THR A 47 1.49 -7.46 11.25
N LEU A 48 0.81 -7.30 12.38
CA LEU A 48 1.05 -8.10 13.57
C LEU A 48 0.40 -9.49 13.51
N GLY A 49 -0.54 -9.71 12.59
CA GLY A 49 -1.17 -11.00 12.36
C GLY A 49 -0.18 -12.11 11.99
N ARG A 50 -0.53 -13.35 12.33
CA ARG A 50 0.20 -14.57 11.97
C ARG A 50 -0.61 -15.53 11.09
N GLU A 51 -1.71 -15.02 10.57
CA GLU A 51 -2.57 -15.71 9.62
C GLU A 51 -1.79 -16.12 8.36
N GLY A 52 -1.85 -17.40 8.02
CA GLY A 52 -1.18 -18.00 6.87
C GLY A 52 0.26 -18.47 7.11
N VAL A 53 0.78 -18.30 8.34
CA VAL A 53 2.13 -18.80 8.73
C VAL A 53 2.11 -19.63 10.01
N GLU A 54 0.92 -20.01 10.50
CA GLU A 54 0.76 -20.81 11.70
C GLU A 54 1.47 -22.16 11.57
N GLY A 55 2.22 -22.54 12.59
CA GLY A 55 2.96 -23.81 12.62
C GLY A 55 4.14 -23.90 11.65
N LEU A 56 4.43 -22.86 10.88
CA LEU A 56 5.66 -22.79 10.09
C LEU A 56 6.87 -22.47 10.99
N PRO A 57 8.09 -22.85 10.56
CA PRO A 57 9.30 -22.35 11.19
C PRO A 57 9.26 -20.82 11.26
N HIS A 58 9.50 -20.28 12.47
CA HIS A 58 9.45 -18.84 12.76
C HIS A 58 8.05 -18.18 12.71
N GLY A 59 6.96 -18.96 12.61
CA GLY A 59 5.59 -18.42 12.63
C GLY A 59 5.26 -17.64 13.91
N ASP A 60 5.92 -17.95 15.02
CA ASP A 60 5.71 -17.33 16.33
C ASP A 60 6.70 -16.19 16.66
N GLU A 61 7.60 -15.82 15.74
CA GLU A 61 8.53 -14.70 15.96
C GLU A 61 7.79 -13.39 16.22
N ALA A 62 8.37 -12.50 17.02
CA ALA A 62 7.81 -11.19 17.28
C ALA A 62 8.05 -10.21 16.11
N GLY A 63 7.25 -9.14 16.02
CA GLY A 63 7.42 -8.06 15.05
C GLY A 63 6.46 -8.11 13.86
N GLY A 64 6.79 -7.40 12.78
CA GLY A 64 5.91 -7.25 11.63
C GLY A 64 6.09 -8.35 10.58
N LEU A 65 4.99 -8.99 10.17
CA LEU A 65 4.94 -9.91 9.04
C LEU A 65 4.69 -9.15 7.73
N SER A 66 5.35 -9.58 6.65
CA SER A 66 5.25 -9.01 5.30
C SER A 66 5.05 -10.11 4.25
N GLY A 67 4.93 -9.73 2.98
CA GLY A 67 4.80 -10.68 1.88
C GLY A 67 3.37 -11.16 1.66
N ALA A 68 3.23 -12.34 1.05
CA ALA A 68 1.95 -12.90 0.60
C ALA A 68 0.86 -12.92 1.68
N PRO A 69 1.15 -13.25 2.97
CA PRO A 69 0.14 -13.23 4.03
C PRO A 69 -0.56 -11.87 4.24
N VAL A 70 0.09 -10.76 3.87
CA VAL A 70 -0.47 -9.40 4.06
C VAL A 70 -1.29 -8.94 2.85
N ARG A 71 -1.29 -9.70 1.74
CA ARG A 71 -1.85 -9.25 0.46
C ARG A 71 -3.29 -8.80 0.59
N GLU A 72 -4.15 -9.65 1.14
CA GLU A 72 -5.60 -9.43 1.21
C GLU A 72 -5.94 -8.25 2.12
N LYS A 73 -5.40 -8.21 3.34
CA LYS A 73 -5.57 -7.09 4.28
C LYS A 73 -5.12 -5.77 3.65
N SER A 74 -3.95 -5.74 3.04
CA SER A 74 -3.46 -4.54 2.35
C SER A 74 -4.37 -4.12 1.18
N THR A 75 -4.90 -5.07 0.39
CA THR A 75 -5.80 -4.76 -0.73
C THR A 75 -7.12 -4.19 -0.22
N HIS A 76 -7.64 -4.76 0.88
CA HIS A 76 -8.84 -4.26 1.55
C HIS A 76 -8.64 -2.84 2.07
N THR A 77 -7.55 -2.55 2.80
CA THR A 77 -7.23 -1.19 3.26
C THR A 77 -7.15 -0.19 2.11
N VAL A 78 -6.53 -0.56 0.97
CA VAL A 78 -6.49 0.29 -0.23
C VAL A 78 -7.90 0.60 -0.74
N LYS A 79 -8.79 -0.39 -0.78
CA LYS A 79 -10.16 -0.23 -1.25
C LYS A 79 -10.98 0.69 -0.33
N VAL A 80 -10.86 0.52 0.99
CA VAL A 80 -11.52 1.38 1.98
C VAL A 80 -11.03 2.82 1.83
N LEU A 81 -9.70 3.04 1.83
CA LEU A 81 -9.12 4.35 1.61
C LEU A 81 -9.57 4.99 0.28
N ALA A 82 -9.66 4.22 -0.80
CA ALA A 82 -10.08 4.73 -2.09
C ALA A 82 -11.53 5.25 -2.06
N GLY A 83 -12.42 4.54 -1.34
CA GLY A 83 -13.80 4.99 -1.10
C GLY A 83 -13.85 6.30 -0.31
N GLU A 84 -13.15 6.36 0.82
CA GLU A 84 -13.16 7.51 1.74
C GLU A 84 -12.48 8.75 1.16
N LEU A 85 -11.38 8.57 0.44
CA LEU A 85 -10.63 9.68 -0.14
C LEU A 85 -11.31 10.23 -1.40
N GLY A 86 -12.06 9.41 -2.13
CA GLY A 86 -12.77 9.85 -3.34
C GLY A 86 -11.84 10.51 -4.37
N GLY A 87 -10.58 10.08 -4.45
CA GLY A 87 -9.57 10.64 -5.35
C GLY A 87 -8.90 11.94 -4.88
N ARG A 88 -9.23 12.47 -3.69
CA ARG A 88 -8.60 13.70 -3.14
C ARG A 88 -7.12 13.54 -2.79
N LEU A 89 -6.69 12.32 -2.51
CA LEU A 89 -5.34 11.98 -2.07
C LEU A 89 -4.88 10.69 -2.78
N PRO A 90 -3.71 10.66 -3.44
CA PRO A 90 -3.20 9.45 -4.08
C PRO A 90 -2.81 8.40 -3.04
N ILE A 91 -3.11 7.13 -3.37
CA ILE A 91 -2.78 5.97 -2.55
C ILE A 91 -1.62 5.22 -3.20
N ILE A 92 -0.58 4.94 -2.43
CA ILE A 92 0.57 4.12 -2.81
C ILE A 92 0.43 2.76 -2.12
N ALA A 93 0.07 1.73 -2.87
CA ALA A 93 -0.16 0.41 -2.32
C ALA A 93 1.15 -0.37 -2.06
N ALA A 94 1.22 -1.05 -0.93
CA ALA A 94 2.34 -1.91 -0.52
C ALA A 94 1.81 -3.11 0.28
N GLY A 95 2.39 -4.29 0.06
CA GLY A 95 2.05 -5.51 0.80
C GLY A 95 1.54 -6.63 -0.10
N GLY A 96 2.23 -7.77 -0.06
CA GLY A 96 1.81 -8.99 -0.75
C GLY A 96 1.89 -9.01 -2.27
N ILE A 97 2.62 -8.08 -2.89
CA ILE A 97 2.85 -8.09 -4.34
C ILE A 97 3.98 -9.07 -4.66
N THR A 98 3.63 -10.26 -5.13
CA THR A 98 4.55 -11.38 -5.43
C THR A 98 4.46 -11.87 -6.88
N GLU A 99 3.52 -11.32 -7.65
CA GLU A 99 3.34 -11.53 -9.09
C GLU A 99 2.72 -10.27 -9.70
N GLY A 100 2.82 -10.12 -11.03
CA GLY A 100 2.30 -8.93 -11.72
C GLY A 100 0.81 -8.66 -11.47
N ALA A 101 -0.01 -9.71 -11.44
CA ALA A 101 -1.45 -9.61 -11.21
C ALA A 101 -1.79 -8.96 -9.86
N HIS A 102 -0.99 -9.20 -8.81
CA HIS A 102 -1.17 -8.55 -7.51
C HIS A 102 -0.96 -7.03 -7.59
N ALA A 103 -0.05 -6.55 -8.45
CA ALA A 103 0.15 -5.11 -8.63
C ALA A 103 -1.06 -4.47 -9.33
N ALA A 104 -1.59 -5.13 -10.37
CA ALA A 104 -2.80 -4.71 -11.06
C ALA A 104 -4.02 -4.73 -10.13
N GLU A 105 -4.15 -5.73 -9.26
CA GLU A 105 -5.19 -5.80 -8.23
C GLU A 105 -5.19 -4.56 -7.32
N LYS A 106 -4.01 -4.10 -6.87
CA LYS A 106 -3.91 -2.88 -6.05
C LYS A 106 -4.35 -1.63 -6.80
N ILE A 107 -3.96 -1.49 -8.07
CA ILE A 107 -4.38 -0.36 -8.90
C ILE A 107 -5.89 -0.39 -9.12
N ALA A 108 -6.46 -1.55 -9.41
CA ALA A 108 -7.90 -1.75 -9.56
C ALA A 108 -8.67 -1.45 -8.26
N ALA A 109 -8.09 -1.74 -7.11
CA ALA A 109 -8.66 -1.39 -5.80
C ALA A 109 -8.66 0.11 -5.51
N GLY A 110 -7.92 0.91 -6.29
CA GLY A 110 -7.93 2.38 -6.19
C GLY A 110 -6.57 3.01 -5.96
N ALA A 111 -5.49 2.23 -5.87
CA ALA A 111 -4.14 2.78 -5.77
C ALA A 111 -3.71 3.51 -7.05
N SER A 112 -2.93 4.56 -6.88
CA SER A 112 -2.27 5.29 -7.97
C SER A 112 -0.88 4.72 -8.28
N LEU A 113 -0.23 4.14 -7.27
CA LEU A 113 1.13 3.60 -7.34
C LEU A 113 1.23 2.31 -6.53
N VAL A 114 2.26 1.50 -6.80
CA VAL A 114 2.59 0.29 -6.02
C VAL A 114 4.04 0.29 -5.57
N GLN A 115 4.32 -0.35 -4.43
CA GLN A 115 5.65 -0.61 -3.87
C GLN A 115 5.84 -2.11 -3.65
N ILE A 116 7.02 -2.61 -3.98
CA ILE A 116 7.36 -4.03 -3.91
C ILE A 116 8.54 -4.22 -2.96
N TYR A 117 8.43 -5.19 -2.05
CA TYR A 117 9.54 -5.61 -1.18
C TYR A 117 9.67 -7.13 -1.18
N SER A 118 8.86 -7.87 -0.43
CA SER A 118 9.03 -9.32 -0.27
C SER A 118 8.99 -10.06 -1.61
N GLY A 119 8.12 -9.66 -2.54
CA GLY A 119 8.12 -10.21 -3.90
C GLY A 119 9.45 -10.04 -4.62
N PHE A 120 10.12 -8.89 -4.47
CA PHE A 120 11.43 -8.66 -5.07
C PHE A 120 12.50 -9.58 -4.48
N ILE A 121 12.46 -9.85 -3.16
CA ILE A 121 13.38 -10.80 -2.52
C ILE A 121 13.27 -12.19 -3.16
N TYR A 122 12.05 -12.69 -3.38
CA TYR A 122 11.82 -14.06 -3.83
C TYR A 122 11.78 -14.25 -5.35
N LYS A 123 11.40 -13.22 -6.11
CA LYS A 123 11.24 -13.28 -7.59
C LYS A 123 12.33 -12.51 -8.35
N GLY A 124 13.07 -11.65 -7.66
CA GLY A 124 14.05 -10.77 -8.28
C GLY A 124 13.41 -9.69 -9.18
N PRO A 125 14.21 -9.08 -10.08
CA PRO A 125 13.79 -7.91 -10.87
C PRO A 125 12.74 -8.22 -11.95
N ALA A 126 12.56 -9.49 -12.35
CA ALA A 126 11.53 -9.87 -13.33
C ALA A 126 10.12 -9.43 -12.91
N LEU A 127 9.84 -9.47 -11.60
CA LEU A 127 8.58 -9.03 -11.02
C LEU A 127 8.23 -7.56 -11.34
N ILE A 128 9.24 -6.70 -11.53
CA ILE A 128 9.00 -5.30 -11.89
C ILE A 128 8.36 -5.21 -13.28
N ARG A 129 8.87 -5.97 -14.25
CA ARG A 129 8.30 -6.00 -15.60
C ARG A 129 6.90 -6.61 -15.59
N GLU A 130 6.72 -7.72 -14.88
CA GLU A 130 5.41 -8.36 -14.72
C GLU A 130 4.37 -7.40 -14.15
N ALA A 131 4.73 -6.62 -13.12
CA ALA A 131 3.86 -5.63 -12.50
C ALA A 131 3.49 -4.50 -13.49
N VAL A 132 4.47 -3.95 -14.20
CA VAL A 132 4.22 -2.92 -15.23
C VAL A 132 3.26 -3.43 -16.30
N ASP A 133 3.42 -4.68 -16.74
CA ASP A 133 2.62 -5.26 -17.82
C ASP A 133 1.18 -5.53 -17.40
N ALA A 134 1.02 -6.10 -16.21
CA ALA A 134 -0.29 -6.34 -15.64
C ALA A 134 -1.05 -5.02 -15.42
N ILE A 135 -0.37 -3.97 -14.94
CA ILE A 135 -0.98 -2.65 -14.76
C ILE A 135 -1.34 -2.03 -16.12
N ALA A 136 -0.47 -2.13 -17.11
CA ALA A 136 -0.71 -1.59 -18.46
C ALA A 136 -1.87 -2.30 -19.19
N ALA A 137 -2.16 -3.56 -18.84
CA ALA A 137 -3.26 -4.33 -19.38
C ALA A 137 -4.63 -4.01 -18.75
N LEU A 138 -4.68 -3.21 -17.66
CA LEU A 138 -5.95 -2.82 -17.06
C LEU A 138 -6.76 -1.91 -18.01
N PRO A 139 -8.09 -2.01 -17.98
CA PRO A 139 -8.96 -1.04 -18.67
C PRO A 139 -8.66 0.37 -18.15
N ARG A 140 -8.58 1.36 -19.06
CA ARG A 140 -8.47 2.75 -18.64
C ARG A 140 -9.73 3.12 -17.84
N ARG A 141 -9.53 3.72 -16.66
CA ARG A 141 -10.64 4.33 -15.90
C ARG A 141 -11.16 5.51 -16.74
N ASN A 142 -12.45 5.48 -17.05
CA ASN A 142 -13.17 6.58 -17.70
C ASN A 142 -13.18 7.82 -16.80
#